data_AF-A0A4U0XEM2-F1
#
_entry.id   AF-A0A4U0XEM2-F1
#
_cell.length_a   1.000
_cell.length_b   1.000
_cell.length_c   1.000
_cell.angle_alpha   90.00
_cell.angle_beta   90.00
_cell.angle_gamma   90.00
#
_symmetry.space_group_name_H-M   'P 1'
#
loop_
_entity.id
_entity.type
_entity.pdbx_description
1 polymer ?
#
loop_
_entity_poly.entity_id
_entity_poly.type
_entity_poly.pdbx_seq_one_letter_code
_entity_poly.pdbx_strand_id
1 'polypeptide(L)'
;MQNTQLIGTLLMCIAEQFSKLLQAIEAEAVTDEATGRTKSFQMGDVTAETSHLYTGGVGCPGASSVELEAQEWRPLAKKVVKAEVLGTANKSRFLVALINGMDARQRL
;
A
#
# COMPACT_ATOMS: atom_id res chain seq x y z
N MET A 1 11.71 -6.49 30.78
CA MET A 1 12.67 -5.69 29.98
C MET A 1 12.90 -6.28 28.57
N GLN A 2 13.10 -7.60 28.44
CA GLN A 2 13.35 -8.28 27.15
C GLN A 2 12.23 -8.08 26.09
N ASN A 3 10.95 -8.16 26.49
CA ASN A 3 9.81 -8.01 25.57
C ASN A 3 9.74 -6.60 24.95
N THR A 4 10.07 -5.55 25.72
CA THR A 4 10.08 -4.17 25.23
C THR A 4 11.21 -3.94 24.22
N GLN A 5 12.38 -4.52 24.48
CA GLN A 5 13.52 -4.47 23.54
C GLN A 5 13.18 -5.20 22.23
N LEU A 6 12.56 -6.37 22.30
CA LEU A 6 12.14 -7.13 21.13
C LEU A 6 11.12 -6.36 20.27
N ILE A 7 10.12 -5.73 20.90
CA ILE A 7 9.13 -4.90 20.20
C ILE A 7 9.82 -3.68 19.55
N GLY A 8 10.73 -3.02 20.26
CA GLY A 8 11.52 -1.91 19.71
C GLY A 8 12.30 -2.30 18.45
N THR A 9 13.00 -3.44 18.51
CA THR A 9 13.71 -4.00 17.35
C THR A 9 12.76 -4.32 16.19
N LEU A 10 11.61 -4.95 16.48
CA LEU A 10 10.61 -5.25 15.46
C LEU A 10 10.11 -3.98 14.76
N LEU A 11 9.79 -2.93 15.51
CA LEU A 11 9.35 -1.65 14.95
C LEU A 11 10.43 -1.00 14.07
N MET A 12 11.70 -1.07 14.48
CA MET A 12 12.82 -0.58 13.67
C MET A 12 12.95 -1.38 12.35
N CYS A 13 12.85 -2.71 12.41
CA CYS A 13 12.88 -3.55 11.20
C CYS A 13 11.71 -3.22 10.25
N ILE A 14 10.51 -2.97 10.79
CA ILE A 14 9.35 -2.56 9.99
C ILE A 14 9.61 -1.21 9.32
N ALA A 15 10.13 -0.22 10.06
CA ALA A 15 10.46 1.10 9.51
C ALA A 15 11.54 1.03 8.42
N GLU A 16 12.57 0.21 8.64
CA GLU A 16 13.61 -0.08 7.64
C GLU A 16 12.99 -0.67 6.38
N GLN A 17 12.06 -1.62 6.53
CA GLN A 17 11.44 -2.27 5.39
C GLN A 17 10.55 -1.34 4.57
N PHE A 18 9.83 -0.41 5.21
CA PHE A 18 9.13 0.66 4.49
C PHE A 18 10.10 1.58 3.73
N SER A 19 11.26 1.87 4.32
CA SER A 19 12.29 2.68 3.66
C SER A 19 12.85 1.97 2.42
N LYS A 20 13.16 0.67 2.51
CA LYS A 20 13.58 -0.16 1.38
C LYS A 20 12.51 -0.25 0.29
N LEU A 21 11.24 -0.39 0.69
CA LEU A 21 10.14 -0.42 -0.25
C LEU A 21 10.01 0.90 -1.04
N LEU A 22 10.15 2.04 -0.37
CA LEU A 22 10.14 3.35 -1.05
C LEU A 22 11.31 3.51 -2.02
N GLN A 23 12.49 3.00 -1.67
CA GLN A 23 13.66 2.98 -2.56
C GLN A 23 13.44 2.05 -3.76
N ALA A 24 12.79 0.90 -3.57
CA ALA A 24 12.46 -0.02 -4.65
C ALA A 24 11.48 0.60 -5.65
N ILE A 25 10.43 1.27 -5.15
CA ILE A 25 9.47 2.01 -5.99
C ILE A 25 10.20 3.07 -6.81
N GLU A 26 11.18 3.77 -6.21
CA GLU A 26 11.97 4.78 -6.88
C GLU A 26 12.83 4.20 -8.01
N ALA A 27 13.57 3.13 -7.72
CA ALA A 27 14.42 2.46 -8.69
C ALA A 27 13.61 1.88 -9.87
N GLU A 28 12.44 1.31 -9.58
CA GLU A 28 11.53 0.80 -10.59
C GLU A 28 10.98 1.91 -11.47
N ALA A 29 10.56 3.04 -10.89
CA ALA A 29 10.08 4.19 -11.65
C ALA A 29 11.14 4.72 -12.61
N VAL A 30 12.39 4.90 -12.16
CA VAL A 30 13.51 5.33 -13.00
C VAL A 30 13.75 4.36 -14.15
N THR A 31 13.66 3.06 -13.88
CA THR A 31 13.81 2.03 -14.92
C THR A 31 12.68 2.10 -15.95
N ASP A 32 11.45 2.28 -15.50
CA ASP A 32 10.28 2.36 -16.36
C ASP A 32 10.28 3.65 -17.20
N GLU A 33 10.69 4.78 -16.64
CA GLU A 33 10.94 6.03 -17.39
C GLU A 33 11.99 5.83 -18.48
N ALA A 34 13.12 5.21 -18.14
CA ALA A 34 14.22 4.98 -19.09
C ALA A 34 13.86 4.00 -20.22
N THR A 35 12.93 3.07 -19.96
CA THR A 35 12.53 2.01 -20.92
C THR A 35 11.20 2.30 -21.61
N GLY A 36 10.50 3.37 -21.22
CA GLY A 36 9.16 3.69 -21.73
C GLY A 36 8.10 2.65 -21.34
N ARG A 37 8.31 1.90 -20.25
CA ARG A 37 7.34 0.90 -19.78
C ARG A 37 6.18 1.57 -19.05
N THR A 38 4.98 1.06 -19.31
CA THR A 38 3.76 1.40 -18.57
C THR A 38 3.37 0.27 -17.63
N LYS A 39 2.53 0.59 -16.64
CA LYS A 39 1.96 -0.41 -15.73
C LYS A 39 0.44 -0.43 -15.83
N SER A 40 -0.11 -1.62 -16.10
CA SER A 40 -1.54 -1.85 -16.08
C SER A 40 -2.11 -1.69 -14.66
N PHE A 41 -3.05 -0.78 -14.51
CA PHE A 41 -3.76 -0.53 -13.26
C PHE A 41 -5.25 -0.79 -13.44
N GLN A 42 -5.78 -1.76 -12.70
CA GLN A 42 -7.21 -2.05 -12.75
C GLN A 42 -8.01 -1.03 -11.95
N MET A 43 -8.87 -0.29 -12.65
CA MET A 43 -9.80 0.65 -12.05
C MET A 43 -11.09 -0.10 -11.70
N GLY A 44 -11.17 -0.59 -10.46
CA GLY A 44 -12.35 -1.31 -9.96
C GLY A 44 -12.00 -2.26 -8.84
N ASP A 45 -12.86 -2.33 -7.83
CA ASP A 45 -12.77 -3.35 -6.79
C ASP A 45 -13.52 -4.59 -7.29
N VAL A 46 -12.82 -5.58 -7.83
CA VAL A 46 -13.39 -6.89 -8.17
C VAL A 46 -13.11 -7.86 -7.04
N THR A 47 -13.67 -7.60 -5.87
CA THR A 47 -13.71 -8.55 -4.76
C THR A 47 -14.97 -9.41 -4.82
N ALA A 48 -14.97 -10.54 -4.12
CA ALA A 48 -16.17 -11.37 -3.99
C ALA A 48 -17.37 -10.58 -3.44
N GLU A 49 -17.09 -9.59 -2.58
CA GLU A 49 -18.10 -8.72 -1.97
C GLU A 49 -18.72 -7.74 -2.97
N THR A 50 -17.96 -7.21 -3.93
CA THR A 50 -18.46 -6.29 -4.97
C THR A 50 -18.83 -6.99 -6.27
N SER A 51 -18.57 -8.29 -6.39
CA SER A 51 -18.86 -9.11 -7.57
C SER A 51 -20.31 -9.00 -8.05
N HIS A 52 -21.27 -8.85 -7.12
CA HIS A 52 -22.69 -8.69 -7.41
C HIS A 52 -23.04 -7.36 -8.11
N LEU A 53 -22.15 -6.36 -8.05
CA LEU A 53 -22.30 -5.08 -8.75
C LEU A 53 -21.91 -5.19 -10.24
N TYR A 54 -21.32 -6.33 -10.64
CA TYR A 54 -20.90 -6.59 -12.00
C TYR A 54 -21.87 -7.58 -12.66
N THR A 55 -22.57 -7.12 -13.69
CA THR A 55 -23.46 -7.95 -14.50
C THR A 55 -22.59 -8.87 -15.37
N GLY A 56 -22.35 -10.10 -14.89
CA GLY A 56 -21.44 -11.09 -15.46
C GLY A 56 -21.78 -11.61 -16.86
N GLY A 57 -21.70 -10.72 -17.86
CA GLY A 57 -21.72 -11.05 -19.29
C GLY A 57 -20.38 -10.69 -19.95
N VAL A 58 -20.11 -11.32 -21.09
CA VAL A 58 -18.97 -10.99 -21.97
C VAL A 58 -19.13 -9.53 -22.41
N GLY A 59 -18.34 -8.64 -21.80
CA GLY A 59 -18.44 -7.18 -21.99
C GLY A 59 -18.72 -6.35 -20.73
N CYS A 60 -18.73 -6.93 -19.52
CA CYS A 60 -18.81 -6.15 -18.27
C CYS A 60 -17.60 -5.18 -18.17
N PRO A 61 -17.80 -3.85 -18.13
CA PRO A 61 -16.73 -2.84 -18.04
C PRO A 61 -16.02 -2.79 -16.67
N GLY A 62 -16.35 -3.74 -15.78
CA GLY A 62 -16.06 -3.68 -14.35
C GLY A 62 -14.58 -3.72 -13.96
N ALA A 63 -13.73 -4.05 -14.91
CA ALA A 63 -12.28 -3.99 -14.79
C ALA A 63 -11.71 -3.27 -16.02
N SER A 64 -12.01 -1.97 -16.17
CA SER A 64 -11.25 -1.16 -17.11
C SER A 64 -9.83 -1.02 -16.56
N SER A 65 -8.85 -1.61 -17.25
CA SER A 65 -7.44 -1.38 -16.93
C SER A 65 -6.97 -0.11 -17.63
N VAL A 66 -6.25 0.74 -16.92
CA VAL A 66 -5.58 1.91 -17.47
C VAL A 66 -4.07 1.68 -17.39
N GLU A 67 -3.37 1.97 -18.47
CA GLU A 67 -1.91 1.97 -18.46
C GLU A 67 -1.40 3.26 -17.82
N LEU A 68 -0.64 3.12 -16.75
CA LEU A 68 -0.02 4.23 -16.05
C LEU A 68 1.43 4.39 -16.51
N GLU A 69 1.80 5.62 -16.86
CA GLU A 69 3.20 5.97 -17.02
C GLU A 69 3.91 5.98 -15.67
N ALA A 70 5.23 5.86 -15.67
CA ALA A 70 6.03 5.86 -14.45
C ALA A 70 5.78 7.10 -13.57
N GLN A 71 5.57 8.28 -14.17
CA GLN A 71 5.24 9.52 -13.48
C GLN A 71 3.87 9.49 -12.78
N GLU A 72 2.94 8.66 -13.23
CA GLU A 72 1.60 8.48 -12.65
C GLU A 72 1.59 7.36 -11.62
N TRP A 73 2.23 6.23 -11.93
CA TRP A 73 2.30 5.07 -11.05
C TRP A 73 3.11 5.35 -9.78
N ARG A 74 4.27 6.01 -9.90
CA ARG A 74 5.19 6.28 -8.77
C ARG A 74 4.50 6.99 -7.59
N PRO A 75 3.77 8.11 -7.78
CA PRO A 75 3.06 8.76 -6.68
C PRO A 75 1.90 7.90 -6.14
N LEU A 76 1.25 7.08 -6.97
CA LEU A 76 0.20 6.16 -6.51
C LEU A 76 0.76 5.05 -5.61
N ALA A 77 1.86 4.41 -6.01
CA ALA A 77 2.53 3.40 -5.20
C ALA A 77 2.99 3.97 -3.85
N LYS A 78 3.56 5.18 -3.83
CA LYS A 78 3.96 5.86 -2.58
C LYS A 78 2.75 6.20 -1.69
N LYS A 79 1.59 6.54 -2.26
CA LYS A 79 0.34 6.76 -1.50
C LYS A 79 -0.14 5.48 -0.81
N VAL A 80 -0.02 4.32 -1.45
CA VAL A 80 -0.35 3.02 -0.82
C VAL A 80 0.56 2.76 0.38
N VAL A 81 1.87 2.96 0.23
CA VAL A 81 2.81 2.82 1.37
C VAL A 81 2.45 3.78 2.50
N LYS A 82 2.14 5.03 2.18
CA LYS A 82 1.69 6.02 3.18
C LYS A 82 0.41 5.59 3.90
N ALA A 83 -0.54 4.99 3.18
CA ALA A 83 -1.78 4.46 3.74
C ALA A 83 -1.54 3.28 4.71
N GLU A 84 -0.55 2.42 4.46
CA GLU A 84 -0.16 1.36 5.41
C GLU A 84 0.39 1.92 6.73
N VAL A 85 1.10 3.04 6.66
CA VAL A 85 1.74 3.66 7.83
C VAL A 85 0.75 4.52 8.61
N LEU A 86 0.06 5.44 7.92
CA LEU A 86 -0.77 6.49 8.52
C LEU A 86 -2.27 6.19 8.50
N GLY A 87 -2.70 5.18 7.76
CA GLY A 87 -4.11 4.88 7.54
C GLY A 87 -4.76 5.72 6.45
N THR A 88 -6.03 5.42 6.20
CA THR A 88 -6.97 6.18 5.35
C THR A 88 -8.31 6.25 6.07
N ALA A 89 -9.25 7.05 5.57
CA ALA A 89 -10.60 7.17 6.18
C ALA A 89 -11.30 5.81 6.39
N ASN A 90 -11.05 4.84 5.50
CA ASN A 90 -11.69 3.52 5.53
C ASN A 90 -10.78 2.40 6.07
N LYS A 91 -9.52 2.70 6.42
CA LYS A 91 -8.56 1.70 6.88
C LYS A 91 -8.30 1.86 8.37
N SER A 92 -8.83 0.93 9.16
CA SER A 92 -8.72 0.94 10.64
C SER A 92 -7.43 0.32 11.17
N ARG A 93 -6.71 -0.47 10.35
CA ARG A 93 -5.45 -1.15 10.74
C ARG A 93 -4.29 -0.58 9.95
N PHE A 94 -3.44 0.19 10.63
CA PHE A 94 -2.23 0.80 10.09
C PHE A 94 -1.18 0.92 11.18
N LEU A 95 0.10 1.05 10.80
CA LEU A 95 1.23 0.94 11.73
C LEU A 95 1.12 1.94 12.89
N VAL A 96 0.80 3.20 12.62
CA VAL A 96 0.68 4.23 13.67
C VAL A 96 -0.45 3.91 14.65
N ALA A 97 -1.60 3.41 14.19
CA ALA A 97 -2.68 2.99 15.08
C ALA A 97 -2.25 1.83 15.99
N LEU A 98 -1.49 0.87 15.47
CA LEU A 98 -0.95 -0.23 16.27
C LEU A 98 0.00 0.29 17.35
N ILE A 99 0.92 1.18 16.99
CA ILE A 99 1.88 1.79 17.95
C ILE A 99 1.13 2.55 19.04
N ASN A 100 0.15 3.39 18.67
CA ASN A 100 -0.66 4.13 19.63
C ASN A 100 -1.42 3.20 20.58
N GLY A 101 -1.96 2.09 20.06
CA GLY A 101 -2.63 1.08 20.88
C GLY A 101 -1.69 0.35 21.84
N MET A 102 -0.43 0.13 21.46
CA MET A 102 0.58 -0.44 22.36
C MET A 102 0.99 0.54 23.46
N ASP A 103 1.22 1.81 23.12
CA ASP A 103 1.58 2.86 24.09
C ASP A 103 0.44 3.10 25.09
N ALA A 104 -0.81 3.17 24.63
CA ALA A 104 -1.97 3.30 25.50
C ALA A 104 -2.08 2.16 26.53
N ARG A 105 -1.71 0.93 26.16
CA ARG A 105 -1.70 -0.22 27.10
C ARG A 105 -0.56 -0.15 28.12
N GLN A 106 0.54 0.54 27.81
CA GLN A 106 1.68 0.69 28.72
C GLN A 106 1.50 1.83 29.73
N ARG A 107 0.57 2.75 29.47
CA ARG A 107 0.23 3.88 30.35
C ARG A 107 -0.91 3.59 31.33
N LEU A 108 -1.53 2.40 31.25
CA LEU A 108 -2.46 1.84 32.25
C LEU A 108 -1.67 1.12 33.35
#